data_AF-A0A9Q3GTY3-F1
#
_entry.id   AF-A0A9Q3GTY3-F1
#
_cell.length_a   1.000
_cell.length_b   1.000
_cell.length_c   1.000
_cell.angle_alpha   90.00
_cell.angle_beta   90.00
_cell.angle_gamma   90.00
#
_symmetry.space_group_name_H-M   'P 1'
#
loop_
_entity.id
_entity.type
_entity.pdbx_description
1 polymer ?
#
loop_
_entity_poly.entity_id
_entity_poly.type
_entity_poly.pdbx_seq_one_letter_code
_entity_poly.pdbx_strand_id
1 'polypeptide(L)'
;MEERKNAVEVRLTEDISRKHPVFPRSLVKPNLQTGEGKFPLRNRTCTPKDILEVEDSPCPLKKTFKTRKLRLNGKDQGQYLIRFKNQTAEKDKWLAEDSIPDGNLHLRRFRASGRAEQYHK
;
A
#
# COMPACT_ATOMS: atom_id res chain seq x y z
N MET A 1 6.69 -39.13 16.55
CA MET A 1 6.24 -37.78 16.96
C MET A 1 7.40 -37.23 17.76
N GLU A 2 8.17 -36.33 17.16
CA GLU A 2 9.49 -35.92 17.66
C GLU A 2 9.32 -34.77 18.68
N GLU A 3 9.57 -35.05 19.95
CA GLU A 3 9.46 -34.07 21.03
C GLU A 3 10.62 -33.05 20.93
N ARG A 4 10.25 -31.79 20.70
CA ARG A 4 11.21 -30.68 20.68
C ARG A 4 11.68 -30.42 22.12
N LYS A 5 12.96 -30.70 22.39
CA LYS A 5 13.62 -30.72 23.72
C LYS A 5 13.44 -29.48 24.62
N ASN A 6 12.91 -28.37 24.12
CA ASN A 6 12.79 -27.10 24.85
C ASN A 6 11.37 -26.51 24.86
N ALA A 7 10.35 -27.25 24.42
CA ALA A 7 8.97 -26.75 24.42
C ALA A 7 8.17 -27.36 25.58
N VAL A 8 7.52 -26.51 26.37
CA VAL A 8 6.61 -26.91 27.46
C VAL A 8 5.18 -26.54 27.05
N GLU A 9 4.29 -27.52 26.99
CA GLU A 9 2.85 -27.27 26.77
C GLU A 9 2.20 -26.84 28.08
N VAL A 10 1.61 -25.65 28.10
CA VAL A 10 0.87 -25.13 29.27
C VAL A 10 -0.62 -25.23 28.97
N ARG A 11 -1.32 -26.17 29.64
CA ARG A 11 -2.79 -26.25 29.60
C ARG A 11 -3.36 -25.41 30.74
N LEU A 12 -4.11 -24.36 30.39
CA LEU A 12 -4.79 -23.51 31.37
C LEU A 12 -6.13 -24.14 31.79
N THR A 13 -6.48 -24.01 33.06
CA THR A 13 -7.82 -24.36 33.56
C THR A 13 -8.85 -23.33 33.08
N GLU A 14 -10.13 -23.72 33.02
CA GLU A 14 -11.21 -22.87 32.49
C GLU A 14 -11.28 -21.48 33.15
N ASP A 15 -11.02 -21.41 34.46
CA ASP A 15 -11.03 -20.17 35.24
C ASP A 15 -9.88 -19.21 34.89
N ILE A 16 -8.72 -19.75 34.49
CA ILE A 16 -7.52 -18.96 34.17
C ILE A 16 -7.53 -18.55 32.70
N SER A 17 -8.11 -19.38 31.82
CA SER A 17 -8.27 -19.07 30.39
C SER A 17 -9.12 -17.84 30.11
N ARG A 18 -10.05 -17.49 31.01
CA ARG A 18 -10.94 -16.31 30.86
C ARG A 18 -10.32 -15.01 31.36
N LYS A 19 -9.23 -15.07 32.12
CA LYS A 19 -8.54 -13.89 32.65
C LYS A 19 -7.55 -13.37 31.63
N HIS A 20 -7.41 -12.05 31.54
CA HIS A 20 -6.33 -11.46 30.74
C HIS A 20 -4.98 -11.93 31.32
N PRO A 21 -4.02 -12.41 30.51
CA PRO A 21 -2.71 -12.76 31.01
C PRO A 21 -2.08 -11.52 31.65
N VAL A 22 -1.73 -11.62 32.94
CA VAL A 22 -1.04 -10.57 33.68
C VAL A 22 0.37 -11.07 33.95
N PHE A 23 1.36 -10.39 33.38
CA PHE A 23 2.74 -10.69 33.68
C PHE A 23 3.07 -10.25 35.11
N PRO A 24 3.78 -11.07 35.90
CA PRO A 24 4.23 -10.65 37.21
C PRO A 24 5.08 -9.38 37.08
N ARG A 25 4.89 -8.45 38.01
CA ARG A 25 5.55 -7.13 38.00
C ARG A 25 7.09 -7.22 38.02
N SER A 26 7.64 -8.36 38.45
CA SER A 26 9.08 -8.68 38.39
C SER A 26 9.62 -8.87 36.96
N LEU A 27 8.77 -9.22 35.99
CA LEU A 27 9.13 -9.33 34.58
C LEU A 27 8.94 -8.01 33.82
N VAL A 28 8.34 -7.00 34.47
CA VAL A 28 8.22 -5.67 33.89
C VAL A 28 9.55 -4.96 34.06
N LYS A 29 10.20 -4.63 32.94
CA LYS A 29 11.44 -3.85 32.97
C LYS A 29 11.20 -2.52 33.68
N PRO A 30 11.97 -2.17 34.73
CA PRO A 30 11.82 -0.89 35.39
C PRO A 30 12.11 0.24 34.39
N ASN A 31 11.30 1.29 34.45
CA ASN A 31 11.55 2.54 33.72
C ASN A 31 12.75 3.25 34.35
N LEU A 32 13.95 2.75 34.05
CA LEU A 32 15.19 3.42 34.41
C LEU A 32 15.31 4.70 33.58
N GLN A 33 15.64 5.82 34.24
CA GLN A 33 15.98 7.04 33.53
C GLN A 33 17.09 6.73 32.53
N THR A 34 16.91 7.22 31.31
CA THR A 34 17.85 6.93 30.23
C THR A 34 19.11 7.73 30.45
N GLY A 35 20.14 7.10 31.01
CA GLY A 35 21.47 7.68 31.07
C GLY A 35 22.04 7.84 29.66
N GLU A 36 22.48 9.04 29.32
CA GLU A 36 22.99 9.40 27.98
C GLU A 36 24.14 8.50 27.51
N GLY A 37 24.94 7.96 28.44
CA GLY A 37 26.04 7.04 28.14
C GLY A 37 25.64 5.61 27.75
N LYS A 38 24.42 5.15 28.06
CA LYS A 38 23.98 3.77 27.75
C LYS A 38 23.31 3.65 26.40
N PHE A 39 22.76 4.75 25.89
CA PHE A 39 22.01 4.78 24.62
C PHE A 39 22.38 6.02 23.80
N PRO A 40 23.64 6.12 23.30
CA PRO A 40 24.14 7.31 22.60
C PRO A 40 23.40 7.61 21.29
N LEU A 41 22.65 6.64 20.75
CA LEU A 41 21.85 6.78 19.54
C LEU A 41 20.45 7.34 19.79
N ARG A 42 20.00 7.46 21.05
CA ARG A 42 18.63 7.88 21.39
C ARG A 42 18.38 9.38 21.19
N ASN A 43 19.43 10.19 21.32
CA ASN A 43 19.37 11.64 21.13
C ASN A 43 19.57 12.05 19.66
N ARG A 44 19.73 11.08 18.75
CA ARG A 44 19.69 11.37 17.32
C ARG A 44 18.25 11.63 16.95
N THR A 45 17.86 12.90 16.94
CA THR A 45 16.64 13.37 16.31
C THR A 45 16.66 12.81 14.88
N CYS A 46 15.88 11.77 14.64
CA CYS A 46 15.60 11.33 13.29
C CYS A 46 14.70 12.41 12.72
N THR A 47 15.31 13.43 12.10
CA THR A 47 14.57 14.43 11.34
C THR A 47 13.70 13.65 10.35
N PRO A 48 12.37 13.82 10.35
CA PRO A 48 11.55 13.22 9.32
C PRO A 48 12.15 13.68 7.99
N LYS A 49 12.54 12.71 7.16
CA LYS A 49 13.03 13.04 5.82
C LYS A 49 11.90 13.80 5.14
N ASP A 50 12.18 15.02 4.69
CA ASP A 50 11.25 15.76 3.85
C ASP A 50 10.83 14.83 2.71
N ILE A 51 9.52 14.72 2.51
CA ILE A 51 8.96 13.96 1.41
C ILE A 51 9.40 14.73 0.16
N LEU A 52 10.46 14.26 -0.49
CA LEU A 52 10.87 14.76 -1.79
C LEU A 52 9.63 14.70 -2.68
N GLU A 53 9.19 15.85 -3.19
CA GLU A 53 8.26 15.87 -4.30
C GLU A 53 8.95 15.11 -5.44
N VAL A 54 8.44 13.92 -5.69
CA VAL A 54 8.94 13.08 -6.77
C VAL A 54 8.58 13.82 -8.04
N GLU A 55 9.57 14.51 -8.62
CA GLU A 55 9.60 14.93 -10.01
C GLU A 55 8.89 13.88 -10.87
N ASP A 56 8.04 14.33 -11.79
CA ASP A 56 7.16 13.56 -12.69
C ASP A 56 7.96 12.61 -13.60
N SER A 57 8.67 11.67 -12.99
CA SER A 57 9.15 10.45 -13.58
C SER A 57 7.92 9.71 -14.11
N PRO A 58 8.02 9.03 -15.27
CA PRO A 58 6.89 8.32 -15.86
C PRO A 58 6.47 7.21 -14.90
N CYS A 59 5.54 7.55 -14.01
CA CYS A 59 5.09 6.67 -12.96
C CYS A 59 4.36 5.53 -13.65
N PRO A 60 4.73 4.26 -13.43
CA PRO A 60 4.19 3.19 -14.22
C PRO A 60 2.67 3.13 -14.05
N LEU A 61 1.94 2.97 -15.15
CA LEU A 61 0.48 2.96 -15.15
C LEU A 61 -0.04 1.86 -14.21
N LYS A 62 -1.05 2.16 -13.37
CA LYS A 62 -1.69 1.16 -12.52
C LYS A 62 -2.88 0.52 -13.23
N LYS A 63 -3.84 1.34 -13.67
CA LYS A 63 -5.09 0.86 -14.29
C LYS A 63 -5.80 1.99 -15.06
N THR A 64 -6.46 1.62 -16.14
CA THR A 64 -7.42 2.43 -16.89
C THR A 64 -8.85 2.11 -16.44
N PHE A 65 -9.68 3.13 -16.19
CA PHE A 65 -11.01 2.95 -15.60
C PHE A 65 -12.15 3.21 -16.56
N LYS A 66 -12.07 4.32 -17.31
CA LYS A 66 -13.19 4.83 -18.11
C LYS A 66 -12.68 5.39 -19.42
N THR A 67 -13.58 5.43 -20.40
CA THR A 67 -13.38 6.11 -21.68
C THR A 67 -14.46 7.19 -21.85
N ARG A 68 -14.10 8.31 -22.47
CA ARG A 68 -15.04 9.34 -22.94
C ARG A 68 -14.59 9.84 -24.30
N LYS A 69 -15.53 10.32 -25.11
CA LYS A 69 -15.21 11.00 -26.38
C LYS A 69 -15.37 12.50 -26.16
N LEU A 70 -14.39 13.27 -26.60
CA LEU A 70 -14.42 14.73 -26.49
C LEU A 70 -14.03 15.33 -27.84
N ARG A 71 -14.77 16.34 -28.29
CA ARG A 71 -14.51 17.02 -29.55
C ARG A 71 -13.60 18.22 -29.29
N LEU A 72 -12.31 18.08 -29.58
CA LEU A 72 -11.32 19.15 -29.46
C LEU A 72 -10.88 19.58 -30.86
N ASN A 73 -10.88 20.89 -31.13
CA ASN A 73 -10.45 21.45 -32.41
C ASN A 73 -11.14 20.81 -33.64
N GLY A 74 -12.44 20.53 -33.50
CA GLY A 74 -13.26 19.93 -34.56
C GLY A 74 -13.07 18.43 -34.78
N LYS A 75 -12.09 17.79 -34.12
CA LYS A 75 -11.82 16.35 -34.19
C LYS A 75 -12.35 15.63 -32.94
N ASP A 76 -12.97 14.48 -33.14
CA ASP A 76 -13.40 13.62 -32.04
C ASP A 76 -12.19 12.83 -31.52
N GLN A 77 -11.79 13.09 -30.28
CA GLN A 77 -10.70 12.40 -29.62
C GLN A 77 -11.22 11.57 -28.45
N GLY A 78 -10.80 10.30 -28.39
CA GLY A 78 -11.04 9.43 -27.24
C GLY A 78 -10.08 9.77 -26.11
N GLN A 79 -10.61 9.96 -24.90
CA GLN A 79 -9.81 10.12 -23.69
C GLN A 79 -10.07 8.94 -22.74
N TYR A 80 -9.02 8.54 -22.04
CA TYR A 80 -9.05 7.46 -21.07
C TYR A 80 -8.69 8.00 -19.68
N LEU A 81 -9.46 7.58 -18.67
CA LEU A 81 -9.20 7.92 -17.29
C LEU A 81 -8.15 6.97 -16.71
N ILE A 82 -7.03 7.54 -16.29
CA ILE A 82 -5.83 6.82 -15.91
C ILE A 82 -5.50 7.06 -14.44
N ARG A 83 -5.18 5.96 -13.75
CA ARG A 83 -4.52 6.01 -12.45
C ARG A 83 -3.07 5.55 -12.56
N PHE A 84 -2.17 6.38 -12.09
CA PHE A 84 -0.76 6.07 -11.97
C PHE A 84 -0.50 5.21 -10.73
N LYS A 85 0.59 4.43 -10.73
CA LYS A 85 0.99 3.66 -9.53
C LYS A 85 1.26 4.62 -8.38
N ASN A 86 0.93 4.16 -7.18
CA ASN A 86 1.12 4.90 -5.92
C ASN A 86 0.37 6.24 -5.84
N GLN A 87 -0.58 6.50 -6.74
CA GLN A 87 -1.46 7.66 -6.67
C GLN A 87 -2.88 7.27 -6.25
N THR A 88 -3.49 8.14 -5.44
CA THR A 88 -4.88 8.05 -4.98
C THR A 88 -5.84 8.51 -6.07
N ALA A 89 -7.12 8.12 -5.96
CA ALA A 89 -8.18 8.43 -6.92
C ALA A 89 -8.32 9.92 -7.27
N GLU A 90 -7.95 10.81 -6.35
CA GLU A 90 -7.99 12.26 -6.54
C GLU A 90 -7.02 12.76 -7.63
N LYS A 91 -5.95 12.00 -7.90
CA LYS A 91 -4.93 12.35 -8.91
C LYS A 91 -5.16 11.67 -10.26
N ASP A 92 -6.33 11.05 -10.47
CA ASP A 92 -6.65 10.42 -11.75
C ASP A 92 -6.78 11.48 -12.86
N LYS A 93 -6.12 11.25 -14.00
CA LYS A 93 -6.09 12.20 -15.13
C LYS A 93 -6.74 11.62 -16.38
N TRP A 94 -7.43 12.47 -17.14
CA TRP A 94 -7.92 12.15 -18.48
C TRP A 94 -6.83 12.40 -19.50
N LEU A 95 -6.39 11.35 -20.18
CA LEU A 95 -5.32 11.43 -21.18
C LEU A 95 -5.78 10.89 -22.53
N ALA A 96 -5.25 11.48 -23.60
CA ALA A 96 -5.40 10.98 -24.96
C ALA A 96 -4.56 9.72 -25.16
N GLU A 97 -4.91 8.88 -26.14
CA GLU A 97 -4.21 7.62 -26.46
C GLU A 97 -2.69 7.82 -26.63
N ASP A 98 -2.29 8.90 -27.31
CA ASP A 98 -0.88 9.22 -27.61
C ASP A 98 -0.07 9.68 -26.38
N SER A 99 -0.75 10.21 -25.36
CA SER A 99 -0.10 10.75 -24.15
C SER A 99 0.10 9.70 -23.06
N ILE A 100 -0.24 8.43 -23.32
CA ILE A 100 -0.17 7.35 -22.33
C ILE A 100 1.14 6.58 -22.52
N PRO A 101 2.00 6.48 -21.48
CA PRO A 101 3.15 5.59 -21.50
C PRO A 101 2.70 4.13 -21.70
N ASP A 102 3.26 3.45 -22.71
CA ASP A 102 2.86 2.08 -23.10
C ASP A 102 1.34 1.93 -23.34
N GLY A 103 0.69 2.96 -23.89
CA GLY A 103 -0.76 3.03 -24.07
C GLY A 103 -1.36 1.81 -24.78
N ASN A 104 -0.71 1.31 -25.83
CA ASN A 104 -1.17 0.15 -26.60
C ASN A 104 -1.39 -1.11 -25.74
N LEU A 105 -0.46 -1.43 -24.84
CA LEU A 105 -0.57 -2.62 -23.99
C LEU A 105 -1.73 -2.47 -22.99
N HIS A 106 -1.83 -1.31 -22.36
CA HIS A 106 -2.81 -1.03 -21.33
C HIS A 106 -4.23 -0.92 -21.89
N LEU A 107 -4.39 -0.23 -23.01
CA LEU A 107 -5.67 -0.09 -23.70
C LEU A 107 -6.14 -1.43 -24.29
N ARG A 108 -5.23 -2.27 -24.79
CA ARG A 108 -5.58 -3.63 -25.23
C ARG A 108 -6.18 -4.45 -24.07
N ARG A 109 -5.55 -4.42 -22.89
CA ARG A 109 -6.06 -5.10 -21.68
C ARG A 109 -7.42 -4.56 -21.25
N PHE A 110 -7.60 -3.24 -21.26
CA PHE A 110 -8.86 -2.58 -20.92
C PHE A 110 -10.00 -2.93 -21.87
N ARG A 111 -9.74 -2.90 -23.19
CA ARG A 111 -10.73 -3.30 -24.21
C ARG A 111 -11.07 -4.79 -24.09
N ALA A 112 -10.11 -5.63 -23.72
CA ALA A 112 -10.34 -7.05 -23.47
C ALA A 112 -11.21 -7.29 -22.22
N SER A 113 -10.96 -6.58 -21.12
CA SER A 113 -11.76 -6.72 -19.89
C SER A 113 -13.19 -6.21 -20.07
N GLY A 114 -13.39 -5.11 -20.79
CA GLY A 114 -14.73 -4.59 -21.08
C GLY A 114 -15.61 -5.55 -21.90
N ARG A 115 -15.00 -6.36 -22.79
CA ARG A 115 -15.71 -7.42 -23.52
C ARG A 115 -16.09 -8.57 -22.60
N ALA A 116 -15.25 -8.96 -21.64
CA ALA A 116 -15.55 -10.06 -20.73
C ALA A 116 -16.71 -9.75 -19.77
N GLU A 117 -16.84 -8.51 -19.30
CA GLU A 117 -17.98 -8.07 -18.48
C GLU A 117 -19.32 -8.02 -19.24
N GLN A 118 -19.29 -7.90 -20.58
CA GLN A 118 -20.51 -7.86 -21.40
C GLN A 118 -21.14 -9.24 -21.62
N TYR A 119 -20.38 -10.34 -21.49
CA TYR A 119 -20.89 -11.71 -21.64
C TYR A 119 -21.30 -12.38 -20.31
N HIS A 120 -21.12 -11.68 -19.18
CA HIS A 120 -21.49 -12.17 -17.85
C HIS A 120 -22.81 -11.56 -17.33
N LYS A 121 -23.64 -11.01 -18.22
CA LYS A 121 -24.97 -10.50 -17.91
C LYS A 121 -26.06 -11.37 -18.52
#